data_AF-A0A444XMX6-F1
#
_entry.id   AF-A0A444XMX6-F1
#
_cell.length_a   1.000
_cell.length_b   1.000
_cell.length_c   1.000
_cell.angle_alpha   90.00
_cell.angle_beta   90.00
_cell.angle_gamma   90.00
#
_symmetry.space_group_name_H-M   'P 1'
#
loop_
_entity.id
_entity.type
_entity.pdbx_description
1 polymer ?
#
loop_
_entity_poly.entity_id
_entity_poly.type
_entity_poly.pdbx_seq_one_letter_code
_entity_poly.pdbx_strand_id
1 'polypeptide(L)'
;MEMLGLNVVPLAVNSAVELCVFDTIAKSGEGAMLSTKQIASQIRSNNPEAPHMLDHLLRLLASHSLLRCSVSQQDHSHRLYSLSPRSKYFVTDADDGNSLGPTLALLLDNVFYQSWKEVKGAIMEGGIPFNRVYGMHAFEYPGKDQRFNEVFNKAMVNSTTLFFSHSICSLKLYSI
;
A
#
# COMPACT_ATOMS: atom_id res chain seq x y z
N MET A 1 -3.16 -17.66 16.35
CA MET A 1 -3.29 -16.21 16.63
C MET A 1 -2.96 -15.37 15.39
N GLU A 2 -1.88 -15.65 14.65
CA GLU A 2 -1.49 -14.87 13.44
C GLU A 2 -2.59 -14.78 12.36
N MET A 3 -3.35 -15.86 12.13
CA MET A 3 -4.49 -15.86 11.18
C MET A 3 -5.55 -14.80 11.48
N LEU A 4 -5.77 -14.44 12.75
CA LEU A 4 -6.77 -13.45 13.15
C LEU A 4 -6.33 -12.01 12.82
N GLY A 5 -5.03 -11.80 12.59
CA GLY A 5 -4.44 -10.49 12.29
C GLY A 5 -4.07 -10.28 10.81
N LEU A 6 -4.37 -11.23 9.91
CA LEU A 6 -3.92 -11.16 8.51
C LEU A 6 -4.39 -9.89 7.78
N ASN A 7 -5.58 -9.38 8.10
CA ASN A 7 -6.09 -8.14 7.51
C ASN A 7 -5.39 -6.88 8.04
N VAL A 8 -4.71 -6.95 9.19
CA VAL A 8 -4.06 -5.79 9.81
C VAL A 8 -2.88 -5.31 8.99
N VAL A 9 -2.13 -6.22 8.37
CA VAL A 9 -0.93 -5.87 7.59
C VAL A 9 -1.28 -5.10 6.31
N PRO A 10 -2.20 -5.55 5.43
CA PRO A 10 -2.62 -4.78 4.27
C PRO A 10 -3.17 -3.39 4.65
N LEU A 11 -3.97 -3.30 5.72
CA LEU A 11 -4.49 -2.03 6.22
C LEU A 11 -3.37 -1.09 6.69
N ALA A 12 -2.40 -1.63 7.45
CA ALA A 12 -1.24 -0.86 7.91
C ALA A 12 -0.38 -0.36 6.74
N VAL A 13 -0.18 -1.18 5.71
CA VAL A 13 0.52 -0.76 4.48
C VAL A 13 -0.23 0.35 3.78
N ASN A 14 -1.55 0.21 3.64
CA ASN A 14 -2.38 1.24 3.01
C ASN A 14 -2.30 2.57 3.76
N SER A 15 -2.37 2.56 5.10
CA SER A 15 -2.19 3.77 5.90
C SER A 15 -0.79 4.38 5.72
N ALA A 16 0.26 3.57 5.62
CA ALA A 16 1.61 4.09 5.37
C ALA A 16 1.77 4.68 3.96
N VAL A 17 1.07 4.15 2.96
CA VAL A 17 0.98 4.74 1.61
C VAL A 17 0.23 6.07 1.65
N GLU A 18 -0.93 6.13 2.31
CA GLU A 18 -1.73 7.36 2.46
C GLU A 18 -0.99 8.47 3.21
N LEU A 19 -0.18 8.10 4.20
CA LEU A 19 0.71 9.01 4.93
C LEU A 19 2.00 9.34 4.16
N CYS A 20 2.19 8.81 2.94
CA CYS A 20 3.40 8.97 2.12
C CYS A 20 4.71 8.55 2.80
N VAL A 21 4.66 7.60 3.75
CA VAL A 21 5.83 7.18 4.54
C VAL A 21 6.95 6.65 3.64
N PHE A 22 6.60 5.78 2.69
CA PHE A 22 7.58 5.17 1.78
C PHE A 22 8.29 6.23 0.94
N ASP A 23 7.54 7.19 0.40
CA ASP A 23 8.07 8.30 -0.39
C ASP A 23 8.93 9.25 0.45
N THR A 24 8.52 9.52 1.69
CA THR A 24 9.30 10.33 2.65
C THR A 24 10.68 9.72 2.91
N ILE A 25 10.75 8.40 3.14
CA ILE A 25 12.03 7.72 3.33
C ILE A 25 12.84 7.71 2.02
N ALA A 26 12.19 7.41 0.88
CA ALA A 26 12.85 7.39 -0.43
C ALA A 26 13.50 8.74 -0.78
N LYS A 27 12.78 9.85 -0.56
CA LYS A 27 13.26 11.22 -0.81
C LYS A 27 14.44 11.64 0.06
N SER A 28 14.67 10.93 1.17
CA SER A 28 15.82 11.20 2.05
C SER A 28 17.13 10.57 1.55
N GLY A 29 17.09 9.82 0.45
CA GLY A 29 18.25 9.24 -0.21
C GLY A 29 18.42 7.74 0.02
N GLU A 30 19.22 7.10 -0.83
CA GLU A 30 19.51 5.67 -0.72
C GLU A 30 20.22 5.35 0.60
N GLY A 31 19.73 4.33 1.32
CA GLY A 31 20.26 3.94 2.62
C GLY A 31 19.88 4.86 3.78
N ALA A 32 19.10 5.92 3.55
CA ALA A 32 18.67 6.82 4.61
C ALA A 32 17.85 6.10 5.68
N MET A 33 18.12 6.45 6.94
CA MET A 33 17.38 5.97 8.11
C MET A 33 16.75 7.15 8.83
N LEU A 34 15.43 7.15 8.97
CA LEU A 34 14.69 8.24 9.60
C LEU A 34 14.07 7.81 10.93
N SER A 35 14.10 8.70 11.91
CA SER A 35 13.28 8.58 13.11
C SER A 35 11.81 8.90 12.82
N THR A 36 10.90 8.42 13.66
CA THR A 36 9.46 8.72 13.53
C THR A 36 9.16 10.22 13.70
N LYS A 37 9.99 10.97 14.44
CA LYS A 37 9.90 12.43 14.54
C LYS A 37 10.21 13.11 13.20
N GLN A 38 11.26 12.66 12.51
CA GLN A 38 11.61 13.18 11.18
C GLN A 38 10.51 12.83 10.16
N ILE A 39 10.00 11.61 10.18
CA ILE A 39 8.89 11.19 9.30
C ILE A 39 7.64 12.04 9.59
N ALA A 40 7.23 12.16 10.86
CA ALA A 40 6.08 12.98 11.27
C ALA A 40 6.19 14.44 10.81
N SER A 41 7.39 15.02 10.90
CA SER A 41 7.67 16.38 10.43
C SER A 41 7.54 16.50 8.90
N GLN A 42 8.05 15.53 8.15
CA GLN A 42 8.02 15.57 6.68
C GLN A 42 6.61 15.36 6.12
N ILE A 43 5.78 14.54 6.77
CA ILE A 43 4.36 14.37 6.43
C ILE A 43 3.49 15.53 6.99
N ARG A 44 4.11 16.53 7.62
CA ARG A 44 3.49 17.75 8.17
C ARG A 44 2.38 17.45 9.19
N SER A 45 2.59 16.45 10.05
CA SER A 45 1.65 16.16 11.13
C SER A 45 1.69 17.24 12.20
N ASN A 46 0.51 17.76 12.56
CA ASN A 46 0.32 18.68 13.69
C ASN A 46 -0.02 17.97 15.01
N ASN A 47 -0.11 16.63 15.00
CA ASN A 47 -0.41 15.82 16.19
C ASN A 47 0.90 15.53 16.97
N PRO A 48 1.03 16.00 18.23
CA PRO A 48 2.20 15.72 19.08
C PRO A 48 2.47 14.22 19.29
N GLU A 49 1.42 13.38 19.29
CA GLU A 49 1.51 11.93 19.47
C GLU A 49 1.83 11.18 18.17
N ALA A 50 1.87 11.85 17.02
CA ALA A 50 2.11 11.20 15.73
C ALA A 50 3.41 10.40 15.68
N PRO A 51 4.56 10.87 16.21
CA PRO A 51 5.78 10.07 16.22
C PRO A 51 5.63 8.74 16.98
N HIS A 52 4.85 8.72 18.06
CA HIS A 52 4.60 7.51 18.84
C HIS A 52 3.67 6.55 18.07
N MET A 53 2.56 7.06 17.52
CA MET A 53 1.64 6.25 16.70
C MET A 53 2.33 5.68 15.45
N LEU A 54 3.18 6.48 14.80
CA LEU A 54 4.00 6.04 13.68
C LEU A 54 4.95 4.91 14.12
N ASP A 55 5.60 5.00 15.28
CA ASP A 55 6.49 3.93 15.74
C ASP A 55 5.78 2.56 15.79
N HIS A 56 4.55 2.53 16.31
CA HIS A 56 3.72 1.31 16.32
C HIS A 56 3.44 0.78 14.91
N LEU A 57 3.02 1.66 14.00
CA LEU A 57 2.73 1.31 12.60
C LEU A 57 3.99 0.79 11.89
N LEU A 58 5.09 1.55 11.95
CA LEU A 58 6.33 1.22 11.27
C LEU A 58 6.99 -0.03 11.85
N ARG A 59 6.82 -0.29 13.16
CA ARG A 59 7.29 -1.53 13.79
C ARG A 59 6.54 -2.75 13.26
N LEU A 60 5.23 -2.64 13.03
CA LEU A 60 4.46 -3.69 12.35
C LEU A 60 4.99 -3.90 10.92
N LEU A 61 5.19 -2.83 10.16
CA LEU A 61 5.74 -2.97 8.80
C LEU A 61 7.14 -3.60 8.79
N ALA A 62 7.98 -3.24 9.77
CA ALA A 62 9.31 -3.83 9.93
C ALA A 62 9.24 -5.34 10.29
N SER A 63 8.30 -5.76 11.15
CA SER A 63 8.12 -7.19 11.46
C SER A 63 7.66 -8.02 10.25
N HIS A 64 7.05 -7.38 9.25
CA HIS A 64 6.68 -7.99 7.97
C HIS A 64 7.72 -7.77 6.86
N SER A 65 8.96 -7.37 7.20
CA SER A 65 10.05 -7.11 6.24
C SER A 65 9.73 -6.03 5.19
N LEU A 66 8.73 -5.19 5.43
CA LEU A 66 8.37 -4.07 4.56
C LEU A 66 9.15 -2.80 4.88
N LEU A 67 9.84 -2.76 6.03
CA LEU A 67 10.82 -1.75 6.40
C LEU A 67 11.97 -2.45 7.11
N ARG A 68 13.12 -1.78 7.16
CA ARG A 68 14.20 -2.13 8.08
C ARG A 68 14.09 -1.24 9.31
N CYS A 69 14.42 -1.79 10.49
CA CYS A 69 14.41 -1.06 11.75
C CYS A 69 15.75 -1.28 12.45
N SER A 70 16.36 -0.19 12.92
CA SER A 70 17.56 -0.19 13.75
C SER A 70 17.35 0.68 14.99
N VAL A 71 18.18 0.51 16.01
CA VAL A 71 18.20 1.39 17.18
C VAL A 71 19.33 2.40 17.00
N SER A 72 19.05 3.68 17.27
CA SER A 72 20.06 4.75 17.17
C SER A 72 21.28 4.44 18.05
N GLN A 73 22.48 4.59 17.49
CA GLN A 73 23.73 4.37 18.24
C GLN A 73 24.10 5.55 19.13
N GLN A 74 23.57 6.75 18.88
CA GLN A 74 23.94 7.96 19.63
C GLN A 74 23.24 8.07 20.99
N ASP A 75 21.98 7.64 21.08
CA ASP A 75 21.16 7.82 22.29
C ASP A 75 20.46 6.51 22.74
N HIS A 76 20.55 5.43 21.94
CA HIS A 76 19.92 4.12 22.19
C HIS A 76 18.42 4.12 22.53
N SER A 77 17.77 5.27 22.40
CA SER A 77 16.42 5.56 22.90
C SER A 77 15.36 5.52 21.81
N HIS A 78 15.77 5.67 20.54
CA HIS A 78 14.87 5.87 19.41
C HIS A 78 15.19 4.93 18.25
N ARG A 79 14.13 4.40 17.62
CA ARG A 79 14.21 3.56 16.43
C ARG A 79 14.36 4.41 15.18
N LEU A 80 15.13 3.89 14.24
CA LEU A 80 15.28 4.45 12.90
C LEU A 80 14.75 3.44 11.88
N TYR A 81 14.12 3.96 10.84
CA TYR A 81 13.45 3.17 9.80
C TYR A 81 14.03 3.49 8.43
N SER A 82 14.25 2.46 7.63
CA SER A 82 14.63 2.58 6.22
C SER A 82 13.87 1.62 5.32
N LEU A 83 13.92 1.86 4.02
CA LEU A 83 13.28 0.99 3.03
C LEU A 83 13.95 -0.40 3.02
N SER A 84 13.12 -1.42 2.85
CA SER A 84 13.55 -2.77 2.48
C SER A 84 13.39 -2.96 0.97
N PRO A 85 13.96 -4.04 0.39
CA PRO A 85 13.72 -4.37 -1.01
C PRO A 85 12.24 -4.57 -1.38
N ARG A 86 11.37 -4.89 -0.41
CA ARG A 86 9.92 -5.04 -0.62
C ARG A 86 9.18 -3.70 -0.57
N SER A 87 9.75 -2.67 0.05
CA SER A 87 9.15 -1.33 0.09
C SER A 87 9.08 -0.68 -1.29
N LYS A 88 9.96 -1.08 -2.23
CA LYS A 88 10.04 -0.50 -3.59
C LYS A 88 8.71 -0.50 -4.33
N TYR A 89 7.84 -1.47 -4.05
CA TYR A 89 6.54 -1.57 -4.69
C TYR A 89 5.54 -0.52 -4.19
N PHE A 90 5.82 0.13 -3.06
CA PHE A 90 4.96 1.14 -2.43
C PHE A 90 5.58 2.54 -2.45
N VAL A 91 6.80 2.68 -3.00
CA VAL A 91 7.40 3.97 -3.32
C VAL A 91 6.85 4.40 -4.68
N THR A 92 6.39 5.63 -4.76
CA THR A 92 5.98 6.25 -6.02
C THR A 92 7.22 6.50 -6.87
N ASP A 93 7.27 5.87 -8.03
CA ASP A 93 8.34 6.08 -9.00
C ASP A 93 8.39 7.55 -9.44
N ALA A 94 9.60 8.10 -9.58
CA ALA A 94 9.79 9.52 -9.87
C ALA A 94 9.49 9.88 -11.34
N ASP A 95 9.66 8.94 -12.25
CA ASP A 95 9.55 9.16 -13.69
C ASP A 95 8.11 8.90 -14.17
N ASP A 96 7.49 7.83 -13.69
CA ASP A 96 6.17 7.39 -14.16
C ASP A 96 5.04 7.53 -13.12
N GLY A 97 5.38 7.87 -11.88
CA GLY A 97 4.41 8.09 -10.80
C GLY A 97 3.71 6.82 -10.32
N ASN A 98 4.18 5.62 -10.71
CA ASN A 98 3.49 4.37 -10.43
C ASN A 98 3.92 3.72 -9.11
N SER A 99 2.98 3.02 -8.48
CA SER A 99 3.22 2.12 -7.35
C SER A 99 2.07 1.11 -7.20
N LEU A 100 2.21 0.12 -6.32
CA LEU A 100 1.13 -0.79 -5.93
C LEU A 100 0.14 -0.15 -4.94
N GLY A 101 0.40 1.07 -4.47
CA GLY A 101 -0.48 1.79 -3.54
C GLY A 101 -1.93 1.88 -4.03
N PRO A 102 -2.18 2.38 -5.25
CA PRO A 102 -3.53 2.46 -5.81
C PRO A 102 -4.24 1.11 -5.95
N THR A 103 -3.51 0.06 -6.34
CA THR A 103 -4.07 -1.31 -6.43
C THR A 103 -4.48 -1.82 -5.05
N LEU A 104 -3.64 -1.60 -4.04
CA LEU A 104 -3.95 -1.96 -2.65
C LEU A 104 -5.18 -1.18 -2.14
N ALA A 105 -5.26 0.11 -2.43
CA ALA A 105 -6.40 0.94 -2.08
C ALA A 105 -7.71 0.43 -2.70
N LEU A 106 -7.69 0.00 -3.96
CA LEU A 106 -8.86 -0.62 -4.61
C LEU A 106 -9.31 -1.91 -3.91
N LEU A 107 -8.36 -2.79 -3.56
CA LEU A 107 -8.67 -4.07 -2.90
C LEU A 107 -9.25 -3.90 -1.49
N LEU A 108 -8.84 -2.83 -0.80
CA LEU A 108 -9.29 -2.49 0.55
C LEU A 108 -10.49 -1.53 0.56
N ASP A 109 -10.86 -0.97 -0.60
CA ASP A 109 -12.02 -0.11 -0.73
C ASP A 109 -13.27 -0.84 -0.25
N ASN A 110 -14.09 -0.16 0.55
CA ASN A 110 -15.29 -0.77 1.11
C ASN A 110 -16.19 -1.40 0.03
N VAL A 111 -16.28 -0.78 -1.15
CA VAL A 111 -17.08 -1.30 -2.26
C VAL A 111 -16.56 -2.67 -2.68
N PHE A 112 -15.26 -2.77 -2.94
CA PHE A 112 -14.65 -4.04 -3.36
C PHE A 112 -14.68 -5.08 -2.22
N TYR A 113 -14.43 -4.63 -0.99
CA TYR A 113 -14.38 -5.46 0.21
C TYR A 113 -15.69 -6.19 0.50
N GLN A 114 -16.86 -5.57 0.26
CA GLN A 114 -18.15 -6.25 0.47
C GLN A 114 -18.28 -7.55 -0.34
N SER A 115 -17.63 -7.64 -1.51
CA SER A 115 -17.66 -8.83 -2.35
C SER A 115 -17.12 -10.08 -1.62
N TRP A 116 -16.19 -9.91 -0.69
CA TRP A 116 -15.65 -11.04 0.09
C TRP A 116 -16.70 -11.70 0.98
N LYS A 117 -17.75 -10.97 1.39
CA LYS A 117 -18.86 -11.53 2.19
C LYS A 117 -19.73 -12.49 1.38
N GLU A 118 -19.79 -12.30 0.05
CA GLU A 118 -20.58 -13.11 -0.86
C GLU A 118 -19.81 -14.27 -1.51
N VAL A 119 -18.55 -14.52 -1.12
CA VAL A 119 -17.79 -15.68 -1.65
C VAL A 119 -18.49 -17.00 -1.30
N LYS A 120 -19.01 -17.13 -0.07
CA LYS A 120 -19.81 -18.31 0.32
C LYS A 120 -21.03 -18.45 -0.59
N GLY A 121 -21.79 -17.38 -0.78
CA GLY A 121 -22.98 -17.37 -1.64
C GLY A 121 -22.66 -17.75 -3.09
N ALA A 122 -21.58 -17.19 -3.64
CA ALA A 122 -21.13 -17.50 -4.99
C ALA A 122 -20.75 -18.98 -5.16
N ILE A 123 -20.12 -19.61 -4.16
CA ILE A 123 -19.79 -21.04 -4.19
C ILE A 123 -21.06 -21.90 -4.11
N MET A 124 -22.02 -21.52 -3.26
CA MET A 124 -23.21 -22.33 -2.99
C MET A 124 -24.29 -22.22 -4.08
N GLU A 125 -24.45 -21.03 -4.65
CA GLU A 125 -25.61 -20.70 -5.52
C GLU A 125 -25.17 -20.20 -6.91
N GLY A 126 -23.87 -20.08 -7.15
CA GLY A 126 -23.32 -19.51 -8.36
C GLY A 126 -23.33 -17.98 -8.40
N GLY A 127 -22.79 -17.44 -9.48
CA GLY A 127 -22.60 -16.00 -9.70
C GLY A 127 -21.24 -15.48 -9.26
N ILE A 128 -20.98 -14.20 -9.54
CA ILE A 128 -19.74 -13.50 -9.18
C ILE A 128 -19.99 -12.75 -7.87
N PRO A 129 -19.12 -12.85 -6.84
CA PRO A 129 -19.38 -12.23 -5.54
C PRO A 129 -19.71 -10.74 -5.61
N PHE A 130 -18.99 -9.97 -6.44
CA PHE A 130 -19.29 -8.54 -6.66
C PHE A 130 -20.70 -8.32 -7.20
N ASN A 131 -21.09 -9.08 -8.24
CA ASN A 131 -22.41 -8.99 -8.84
C ASN A 131 -23.52 -9.40 -7.86
N ARG A 132 -23.26 -10.33 -6.94
CA ARG A 132 -24.23 -10.73 -5.91
C ARG A 132 -24.49 -9.62 -4.89
N VAL A 133 -23.50 -8.77 -4.60
CA VAL A 133 -23.66 -7.60 -3.72
C VAL A 133 -24.35 -6.45 -4.45
N TYR A 134 -23.94 -6.14 -5.67
CA TYR A 134 -24.33 -4.89 -6.35
C TYR A 134 -25.31 -5.06 -7.51
N GLY A 135 -25.62 -6.29 -7.92
CA GLY A 135 -26.53 -6.58 -9.04
C GLY A 135 -26.00 -6.18 -10.42
N MET A 136 -24.71 -5.88 -10.56
CA MET A 136 -24.08 -5.45 -11.80
C MET A 136 -22.60 -5.83 -11.84
N HIS A 137 -21.97 -5.73 -13.01
CA HIS A 137 -20.55 -6.04 -13.16
C HIS A 137 -19.65 -4.97 -12.52
N ALA A 138 -18.47 -5.38 -12.05
CA ALA A 138 -17.50 -4.47 -11.42
C ALA A 138 -17.02 -3.31 -12.32
N PHE A 139 -17.08 -3.49 -13.65
CA PHE A 139 -16.76 -2.42 -14.61
C PHE A 139 -17.90 -1.44 -14.85
N GLU A 140 -19.14 -1.81 -14.52
CA GLU A 140 -20.31 -0.95 -14.65
C GLU A 140 -20.51 -0.07 -13.40
N TYR A 141 -20.10 -0.60 -12.23
CA TYR A 141 -20.26 0.08 -10.95
C TYR A 141 -19.58 1.45 -10.84
N PRO A 142 -18.36 1.69 -11.39
CA PRO A 142 -17.75 3.02 -11.44
C PRO A 142 -18.65 4.11 -12.03
N GLY A 143 -19.56 3.77 -12.95
CA GLY A 143 -20.54 4.73 -13.49
C GLY A 143 -21.57 5.22 -12.47
N LYS A 144 -21.71 4.58 -11.31
CA LYS A 144 -22.69 4.90 -10.25
C LYS A 144 -22.09 5.56 -9.02
N ASP A 145 -20.81 5.34 -8.75
CA ASP A 145 -20.11 5.89 -7.59
C ASP A 145 -18.83 6.58 -8.08
N GLN A 146 -18.88 7.92 -8.14
CA GLN A 146 -17.77 8.75 -8.61
C GLN A 146 -16.51 8.58 -7.73
N ARG A 147 -16.66 8.40 -6.42
CA ARG A 147 -15.53 8.20 -5.51
C ARG A 147 -14.87 6.84 -5.77
N PHE A 148 -15.66 5.79 -5.97
CA PHE A 148 -15.12 4.48 -6.36
C PHE A 148 -14.51 4.51 -7.77
N ASN A 149 -15.09 5.27 -8.70
CA ASN A 149 -14.56 5.46 -10.05
C ASN A 149 -13.14 6.02 -10.05
N GLU A 150 -12.86 7.01 -9.20
CA GLU A 150 -11.53 7.58 -9.03
C GLU A 150 -10.52 6.56 -8.51
N VAL A 151 -10.88 5.79 -7.47
CA VAL A 151 -10.05 4.71 -6.92
C VAL A 151 -9.79 3.63 -7.98
N PHE A 152 -10.85 3.20 -8.67
CA PHE A 152 -10.81 2.16 -9.69
C PHE A 152 -9.89 2.55 -10.86
N ASN A 153 -10.11 3.73 -11.45
CA ASN A 153 -9.31 4.17 -12.59
C ASN A 153 -7.85 4.39 -12.21
N LYS A 154 -7.58 4.97 -11.03
CA LYS A 154 -6.20 5.13 -10.55
C LYS A 154 -5.49 3.79 -10.41
N ALA A 155 -6.17 2.78 -9.86
CA ALA A 155 -5.65 1.42 -9.71
C ALA A 155 -5.42 0.72 -11.05
N MET A 156 -6.35 0.86 -12.02
CA MET A 156 -6.23 0.26 -13.34
C MET A 156 -5.08 0.84 -14.14
N VAL A 157 -4.90 2.17 -14.13
CA VAL A 157 -3.76 2.84 -14.79
C VAL A 157 -2.44 2.36 -14.18
N ASN A 158 -2.31 2.40 -12.85
CA ASN A 158 -1.07 2.00 -12.16
C ASN A 158 -0.72 0.53 -12.40
N SER A 159 -1.71 -0.37 -12.26
CA SER A 159 -1.47 -1.81 -12.44
C SER A 159 -1.01 -2.10 -13.87
N THR A 160 -1.68 -1.51 -14.85
CA THR A 160 -1.36 -1.70 -16.28
C THR A 160 0.05 -1.23 -16.58
N THR A 161 0.42 -0.02 -16.14
CA THR A 161 1.76 0.51 -16.41
C THR A 161 2.85 -0.33 -15.76
N LEU A 162 2.65 -0.81 -14.52
CA LEU A 162 3.61 -1.71 -13.86
C LEU A 162 3.79 -3.03 -14.60
N PHE A 163 2.70 -3.64 -15.08
CA PHE A 163 2.78 -4.88 -15.88
C PHE A 163 3.50 -4.66 -17.22
N PHE A 164 3.22 -3.56 -17.91
CA PHE A 164 3.89 -3.25 -19.18
C PHE A 164 5.36 -2.90 -18.99
N SER A 165 5.71 -2.08 -17.99
CA SER A 165 7.09 -1.75 -17.66
C SER A 165 7.91 -3.01 -17.32
N HIS A 166 7.33 -3.94 -16.55
CA HIS A 166 7.97 -5.23 -16.27
C HIS A 166 8.18 -6.06 -17.55
N SER A 167 7.14 -6.19 -18.38
CA SER A 167 7.19 -6.96 -19.63
C SER A 167 8.21 -6.42 -20.63
N ILE A 168 8.29 -5.09 -20.80
CA ILE A 168 9.26 -4.43 -21.68
C ILE A 168 10.70 -4.63 -21.14
N CYS A 169 10.89 -4.53 -19.83
CA CYS A 169 12.19 -4.76 -19.20
C CYS A 169 12.66 -6.22 -19.38
N SER A 170 11.75 -7.18 -19.23
CA SER A 170 12.01 -8.59 -19.52
C SER A 170 12.36 -8.83 -20.99
N LEU A 171 11.65 -8.22 -21.94
CA LEU A 171 11.95 -8.38 -23.38
C LEU A 171 13.31 -7.79 -23.77
N LYS A 172 13.72 -6.67 -23.16
CA LYS A 172 15.07 -6.10 -23.37
C LYS A 172 16.19 -7.02 -22.87
N LEU A 173 15.95 -7.79 -21.81
CA LEU A 173 16.92 -8.77 -21.28
C LEU A 173 17.11 -10.00 -22.19
N TYR A 174 16.15 -10.31 -23.07
CA TYR A 174 16.24 -11.38 -24.06
C TYR A 174 16.73 -10.92 -25.44
N SER A 175 17.08 -9.64 -25.59
CA SER A 175 17.52 -9.04 -26.86
C SER A 175 19.04 -8.76 -26.91
N ILE A 176 19.83 -9.44 -26.07
CA ILE A 176 21.31 -9.37 -26.04
C ILE A 176 21.88 -10.71 -26.46
#